data_AF-A0A975FAB6-F1
#
_entry.id   AF-A0A975FAB6-F1
#
_cell.length_a   1.000
_cell.length_b   1.000
_cell.length_c   1.000
_cell.angle_alpha   90.00
_cell.angle_beta   90.00
_cell.angle_gamma   90.00
#
_symmetry.space_group_name_H-M   'P 1'
#
loop_
_entity.id
_entity.type
_entity.pdbx_description
1 polymer ?
#
loop_
_entity_poly.entity_id
_entity_poly.type
_entity_poly.pdbx_seq_one_letter_code
_entity_poly.pdbx_strand_id
1 'polypeptide(L)'
;MWIKDAIAYLLTFLLVYYIADYFIGNYAYGVVAISAFSLFYQKQKEKIVIAFFLRKQVGTIDDISRETGLKKEDISVHLNSLEEKGKLEILIPSPKLYKWTEERTFPEGMKSIEIKL
;
A
#
# COMPACT_ATOMS: atom_id res chain seq x y z
N MET A 1 -5.42 9.45 11.52
CA MET A 1 -4.01 9.27 11.93
C MET A 1 -3.81 10.00 13.24
N TRP A 2 -3.40 9.30 14.30
CA TRP A 2 -3.28 9.89 15.63
C TRP A 2 -1.99 10.72 15.72
N ILE A 3 -2.01 11.84 16.46
CA ILE A 3 -0.86 12.76 16.65
C ILE A 3 0.44 12.03 17.02
N LYS A 4 0.34 10.92 17.76
CA LYS A 4 1.48 10.07 18.13
C LYS A 4 2.27 9.54 16.93
N ASP A 5 1.59 9.21 15.82
CA ASP A 5 2.23 8.67 14.63
C ASP A 5 2.98 9.81 13.89
N ALA A 6 2.38 11.00 13.84
CA ALA A 6 3.01 12.19 13.24
C ALA A 6 4.28 12.63 14.00
N ILE A 7 4.26 12.56 15.34
CA ILE A 7 5.42 12.88 16.18
C ILE A 7 6.55 11.87 15.95
N ALA A 8 6.23 10.57 15.82
CA ALA A 8 7.22 9.55 15.50
C ALA A 8 7.86 9.77 14.14
N TYR A 9 7.08 10.13 13.11
CA TYR A 9 7.62 10.48 11.79
C TYR A 9 8.50 11.72 11.84
N LEU A 10 8.10 12.76 12.59
CA LEU A 10 8.89 13.98 12.76
C LEU A 10 10.22 13.71 13.48
N LEU A 11 10.21 12.95 14.57
CA LEU A 11 11.43 12.59 15.31
C LEU A 11 12.36 11.71 14.46
N THR A 12 11.80 10.78 13.69
CA THR A 12 12.60 9.96 12.77
C THR A 12 13.24 10.82 11.68
N PHE A 13 12.50 11.78 11.12
CA PHE A 13 13.05 12.73 10.14
C PHE A 13 14.16 13.59 10.74
N LEU A 14 13.96 14.14 11.94
CA LEU A 14 14.96 14.95 12.63
C LEU A 14 16.22 14.15 12.98
N LEU A 15 16.07 12.89 13.40
CA LEU A 15 17.21 12.02 13.67
C LEU A 15 17.98 11.68 12.39
N VAL A 16 17.29 11.39 11.29
CA VAL A 16 17.91 11.18 9.97
C VAL A 16 18.62 12.44 9.49
N TYR A 17 18.00 13.61 9.65
CA TYR A 17 18.61 14.89 9.31
C TYR A 17 19.85 15.15 10.16
N TYR A 18 19.77 14.94 11.47
CA TYR A 18 20.90 15.08 12.39
C TYR A 18 22.04 14.11 12.06
N ILE A 19 21.74 12.86 11.73
CA ILE A 19 22.72 11.89 11.26
C ILE A 19 23.35 12.40 9.94
N ALA A 20 22.56 12.83 8.96
CA ALA A 20 23.08 13.35 7.70
C ALA A 20 23.96 14.60 7.88
N ASP A 21 23.59 15.49 8.80
CA ASP A 21 24.33 16.70 9.18
C ASP A 21 25.64 16.35 9.93
N TYR A 22 25.60 15.37 10.83
CA TYR A 22 26.78 14.85 11.53
C TYR A 22 27.78 14.17 10.59
N PHE A 23 27.29 13.61 9.48
CA PHE A 23 28.10 12.97 8.44
C PHE A 23 28.39 13.90 7.23
N ILE A 24 28.31 15.25 7.38
CA ILE A 24 28.52 16.29 6.34
C ILE A 24 29.87 16.26 5.56
N GLY A 25 30.71 15.26 5.76
CA GLY A 25 31.73 14.88 4.78
C GLY A 25 31.23 13.96 3.64
N ASN A 26 30.00 13.45 3.69
CA ASN A 26 29.63 12.27 2.92
C ASN A 26 28.16 12.28 2.45
N TYR A 27 27.90 13.09 1.40
CA TYR A 27 26.63 13.28 0.68
C TYR A 27 25.89 11.97 0.32
N ALA A 28 26.62 10.86 0.20
CA ALA A 28 26.08 9.53 -0.06
C ALA A 28 25.05 9.08 1.00
N TYR A 29 25.30 9.34 2.29
CA TYR A 29 24.41 8.84 3.34
C TYR A 29 23.06 9.59 3.39
N GLY A 30 23.06 10.90 3.10
CA GLY A 30 21.83 11.67 2.99
C GLY A 30 20.96 11.20 1.81
N VAL A 31 21.58 10.94 0.65
CA VAL A 31 20.89 10.38 -0.53
C VAL A 31 20.31 8.99 -0.22
N VAL A 32 21.09 8.11 0.42
CA VAL A 32 20.62 6.77 0.81
C VAL A 32 19.44 6.84 1.79
N ALA A 33 19.47 7.75 2.76
CA ALA A 33 18.38 7.91 3.71
C ALA A 33 17.09 8.44 3.05
N ILE A 34 17.18 9.41 2.14
CA ILE A 34 16.04 9.91 1.37
C ILE A 34 15.47 8.81 0.46
N SER A 35 16.31 8.04 -0.21
CA SER A 35 15.89 6.91 -1.04
C SER A 35 15.18 5.83 -0.21
N ALA A 36 15.71 5.49 0.96
CA ALA A 36 15.11 4.51 1.87
C ALA A 36 13.74 4.99 2.41
N PHE A 37 13.65 6.27 2.79
CA PHE A 37 12.39 6.86 3.23
C PHE A 37 11.34 6.90 2.12
N SER A 38 11.73 7.28 0.90
CA SER A 38 10.86 7.25 -0.28
C SER A 38 10.32 5.85 -0.55
N LEU A 39 11.19 4.84 -0.53
CA LEU A 39 10.81 3.44 -0.70
C LEU A 39 9.86 2.97 0.41
N PHE A 40 10.14 3.33 1.66
CA PHE A 40 9.26 3.02 2.78
C PHE A 40 7.88 3.66 2.61
N TYR A 41 7.83 4.94 2.24
CA TYR A 41 6.60 5.68 2.03
C TYR A 41 5.76 5.07 0.89
N GLN A 42 6.40 4.67 -0.22
CA GLN A 42 5.73 3.93 -1.31
C GLN A 42 5.13 2.61 -0.82
N LYS A 43 5.86 1.83 -0.01
CA LYS A 43 5.35 0.58 0.58
C LYS A 43 4.15 0.80 1.49
N GLN A 44 4.07 1.93 2.20
CA GLN A 44 2.90 2.23 3.03
C GLN A 44 1.66 2.54 2.18
N LYS A 45 1.83 3.28 1.07
CA LYS A 45 0.72 3.53 0.13
C LYS A 45 0.19 2.25 -0.49
N GLU A 46 1.07 1.34 -0.91
CA GLU A 46 0.68 0.02 -1.43
C GLU A 46 -0.14 -0.76 -0.39
N LYS A 47 0.30 -0.79 0.88
CA LYS A 47 -0.44 -1.44 1.97
C LYS A 47 -1.83 -0.85 2.19
N ILE A 48 -1.98 0.47 2.10
CA ILE A 48 -3.28 1.14 2.24
C ILE A 48 -4.24 0.71 1.13
N VAL A 49 -3.75 0.65 -0.12
CA VAL A 49 -4.54 0.17 -1.26
C VAL A 49 -4.93 -1.30 -1.08
N ILE A 50 -4.01 -2.17 -0.65
CA ILE A 50 -4.32 -3.57 -0.35
C ILE A 50 -5.37 -3.68 0.77
N ALA A 51 -5.21 -2.90 1.85
CA ALA A 51 -6.15 -2.91 2.98
C ALA A 51 -7.58 -2.50 2.55
N PHE A 52 -7.70 -1.56 1.61
CA PHE A 52 -8.99 -1.23 1.00
C PHE A 52 -9.63 -2.46 0.34
N PHE A 53 -8.87 -3.20 -0.48
CA PHE A 53 -9.39 -4.41 -1.15
C PHE A 53 -9.68 -5.56 -0.20
N LEU A 54 -8.87 -5.74 0.85
CA LEU A 54 -9.18 -6.74 1.88
C LEU A 54 -10.53 -6.46 2.57
N ARG A 55 -10.89 -5.18 2.72
CA ARG A 55 -12.16 -4.75 3.33
C ARG A 55 -13.33 -4.80 2.36
N LYS A 56 -13.17 -4.25 1.14
CA LYS A 56 -14.26 -4.01 0.18
C LYS A 56 -14.37 -5.07 -0.90
N GLN A 57 -13.33 -5.86 -1.12
CA GLN A 57 -13.16 -6.87 -2.19
C GLN A 57 -13.17 -6.33 -3.62
N VAL A 58 -13.92 -5.26 -3.89
CA VAL A 58 -14.08 -4.61 -5.19
C VAL A 58 -14.03 -3.10 -5.02
N GLY A 59 -13.47 -2.38 -5.99
CA GLY A 59 -13.56 -0.93 -6.04
C GLY A 59 -12.89 -0.29 -7.25
N THR A 60 -13.22 0.97 -7.49
CA THR A 60 -12.59 1.82 -8.50
C THR A 60 -11.48 2.68 -7.89
N ILE A 61 -10.67 3.33 -8.74
CA ILE A 61 -9.68 4.32 -8.30
C ILE A 61 -10.34 5.45 -7.49
N ASP A 62 -11.54 5.87 -7.88
CA ASP A 62 -12.27 6.95 -7.22
C ASP A 62 -12.75 6.55 -5.82
N ASP A 63 -13.16 5.29 -5.64
CA ASP A 63 -13.55 4.76 -4.34
C ASP A 63 -12.34 4.69 -3.39
N ILE A 64 -11.21 4.18 -3.89
CA ILE A 64 -9.96 4.10 -3.12
C ILE A 64 -9.50 5.49 -2.73
N SER A 65 -9.48 6.44 -3.67
CA SER A 65 -9.06 7.82 -3.41
C SER A 65 -9.94 8.48 -2.36
N ARG A 66 -11.26 8.30 -2.43
CA ARG A 66 -12.21 8.87 -1.48
C ARG A 66 -12.05 8.28 -0.07
N GLU A 67 -11.85 6.96 0.05
CA GLU A 67 -11.77 6.30 1.35
C GLU A 67 -10.39 6.45 2.01
N THR A 68 -9.32 6.47 1.22
CA THR A 68 -7.94 6.49 1.72
C THR A 68 -7.33 7.90 1.75
N GLY A 69 -7.89 8.85 1.00
CA GLY A 69 -7.31 10.18 0.80
C GLY A 69 -6.08 10.19 -0.13
N LEU A 70 -5.71 9.05 -0.71
CA LEU A 70 -4.59 8.97 -1.65
C LEU A 70 -4.96 9.61 -2.99
N LYS A 71 -3.95 10.20 -3.65
CA LYS A 71 -4.09 10.75 -4.99
C LYS A 71 -4.32 9.62 -6.01
N LYS A 72 -5.13 9.89 -7.04
CA LYS A 72 -5.49 8.89 -8.06
C LYS A 72 -4.27 8.37 -8.82
N GLU A 73 -3.26 9.22 -9.02
CA GLU A 73 -2.02 8.87 -9.72
C GLU A 73 -1.20 7.85 -8.91
N ASP A 74 -1.09 8.06 -7.59
CA ASP A 74 -0.42 7.13 -6.68
C ASP A 74 -1.15 5.77 -6.66
N ILE A 75 -2.49 5.80 -6.60
CA ILE A 75 -3.32 4.59 -6.60
C ILE A 75 -3.13 3.81 -7.91
N SER A 76 -3.14 4.50 -9.06
CA SER A 76 -2.97 3.88 -10.38
C SER A 76 -1.67 3.09 -10.49
N VAL A 77 -0.55 3.65 -9.99
CA VAL A 77 0.75 2.95 -9.97
C VAL A 77 0.66 1.65 -9.16
N HIS A 78 0.04 1.69 -7.99
CA HIS A 78 -0.10 0.50 -7.15
C HIS A 78 -1.09 -0.53 -7.72
N LEU A 79 -2.19 -0.10 -8.33
CA LEU A 79 -3.14 -1.00 -8.98
C LEU A 79 -2.51 -1.73 -10.17
N ASN A 80 -1.77 -1.03 -11.02
CA ASN A 80 -1.07 -1.66 -12.14
C ASN A 80 -0.06 -2.70 -11.64
N SER A 81 0.71 -2.37 -10.58
CA SER A 81 1.64 -3.34 -9.98
C SER A 81 0.94 -4.56 -9.38
N LEU A 82 -0.25 -4.40 -8.80
CA LEU A 82 -1.04 -5.49 -8.24
C LEU A 82 -1.73 -6.34 -9.33
N GLU A 83 -2.16 -5.71 -10.42
CA GLU A 83 -2.69 -6.36 -11.63
C GLU A 83 -1.60 -7.21 -12.30
N GLU A 84 -0.40 -6.67 -12.50
CA GLU A 84 0.76 -7.40 -13.03
C GLU A 84 1.16 -8.60 -12.16
N LYS A 85 1.00 -8.48 -10.84
CA LYS A 85 1.22 -9.57 -9.87
C LYS A 85 0.07 -10.59 -9.82
N GLY A 86 -0.98 -10.41 -10.62
CA GLY A 86 -2.16 -11.28 -10.64
C GLY A 86 -3.03 -11.22 -9.37
N LYS A 87 -2.89 -10.16 -8.56
CA LYS A 87 -3.65 -9.94 -7.31
C LYS A 87 -4.97 -9.17 -7.52
N LEU A 88 -5.16 -8.62 -8.71
CA LEU A 88 -6.37 -7.93 -9.10
C LEU A 88 -6.88 -8.45 -10.45
N GLU A 89 -8.20 -8.57 -10.55
CA GLU A 89 -8.93 -8.82 -11.79
C GLU A 89 -9.73 -7.57 -12.15
N ILE A 90 -9.73 -7.20 -13.43
CA ILE A 90 -10.56 -6.12 -13.95
C ILE A 90 -11.91 -6.70 -14.33
N LEU A 91 -12.96 -6.33 -13.58
CA LEU A 91 -14.34 -6.73 -13.87
C LEU A 91 -14.98 -5.88 -14.97
N ILE A 92 -14.68 -4.58 -15.00
CA ILE A 92 -15.20 -3.62 -15.96
C ILE A 92 -14.04 -2.77 -16.46
N PRO A 93 -13.85 -2.58 -17.78
CA PRO A 93 -12.71 -1.85 -18.32
C PRO A 93 -12.85 -0.31 -18.24
N SER A 94 -14.06 0.24 -18.15
CA SER A 94 -14.29 1.68 -18.04
C SER A 94 -15.65 2.02 -17.38
N PRO A 95 -15.67 2.70 -16.21
CA PRO A 95 -14.51 2.95 -15.34
C PRO A 95 -13.89 1.62 -14.88
N LYS A 96 -12.55 1.56 -14.78
CA LYS A 96 -11.85 0.35 -14.35
C LYS A 96 -12.32 -0.07 -12.96
N LEU A 97 -13.02 -1.20 -12.88
CA LEU A 97 -13.49 -1.82 -11.65
C LEU A 97 -12.59 -2.99 -11.31
N TYR A 98 -11.86 -2.89 -10.20
CA TYR A 98 -10.90 -3.90 -9.77
C TYR A 98 -11.51 -4.80 -8.71
N LYS A 99 -11.19 -6.08 -8.74
CA LYS A 99 -11.56 -7.09 -7.74
C LYS A 99 -10.31 -7.79 -7.23
N TRP A 100 -10.22 -8.00 -5.92
CA TRP A 100 -9.13 -8.76 -5.30
C TRP A 100 -9.22 -10.25 -5.67
N THR A 101 -8.13 -10.82 -6.15
CA THR A 101 -8.04 -12.20 -6.64
C THR A 101 -7.25 -13.15 -5.75
N GLU A 102 -6.90 -12.78 -4.51
CA GLU A 102 -6.45 -13.81 -3.58
C GLU A 102 -7.62 -14.76 -3.30
N GLU A 103 -7.59 -15.89 -3.99
CA GLU A 103 -8.16 -17.13 -3.48
C GLU A 103 -7.77 -17.20 -2.01
N ARG A 104 -8.78 -17.23 -1.14
CA ARG A 104 -8.58 -17.85 0.17
C ARG A 104 -8.14 -19.27 -0.14
N THR A 105 -6.85 -19.52 -0.24
CA THR A 105 -6.29 -20.82 0.11
C THR A 105 -6.56 -20.95 1.60
N PHE A 106 -7.80 -21.32 1.92
CA PHE A 106 -8.04 -22.10 3.12
C PHE A 106 -7.02 -23.23 3.05
N PRO A 107 -6.23 -23.49 4.10
CA PRO A 107 -5.35 -24.65 4.10
C PRO A 107 -6.18 -25.86 3.65
N GLU A 108 -5.64 -26.68 2.74
CA GLU A 108 -6.29 -27.80 2.04
C GLU A 108 -6.87 -28.92 2.95
N GLY A 109 -7.19 -28.62 4.22
CA GLY A 109 -7.75 -29.52 5.23
C GLY A 109 -9.16 -29.19 5.72
N MET A 110 -9.85 -28.15 5.24
CA MET A 110 -11.29 -27.92 5.54
C MET A 110 -12.17 -28.22 4.32
N LYS A 111 -12.16 -29.48 3.88
CA LYS A 111 -13.18 -30.01 2.97
C LYS A 111 -14.49 -30.23 3.75
N SER A 112 -15.56 -29.66 3.19
CA SER A 112 -16.93 -30.20 3.21
C SER A 112 -17.67 -30.24 4.56
N ILE A 113 -18.49 -29.23 4.82
CA ILE A 113 -19.79 -29.47 5.48
C ILE A 113 -20.84 -29.32 4.38
N GLU A 114 -21.26 -30.46 3.82
CA GLU A 114 -22.51 -30.56 3.06
C GLU A 114 -23.65 -30.16 3.99
N ILE A 115 -24.31 -29.03 3.73
CA ILE A 115 -25.64 -28.77 4.29
C ILE A 115 -26.64 -29.30 3.26
N LYS A 116 -27.17 -30.49 3.51
CA LYS A 116 -28.38 -30.97 2.83
C LYS A 116 -29.58 -30.25 3.46
N LEU A 117 -30.33 -29.52 2.62
CA LEU A 117 -31.70 -29.10 2.89
C LEU A 117 -32.64 -30.29 2.78
#